data_AF-A0A7V1LRC6-F1
#
_entry.id   AF-A0A7V1LRC6-F1
#
_cell.length_a   1.000
_cell.length_b   1.000
_cell.length_c   1.000
_cell.angle_alpha   90.00
_cell.angle_beta   90.00
_cell.angle_gamma   90.00
#
_symmetry.space_group_name_H-M   'P 1'
#
loop_
_entity.id
_entity.type
_entity.pdbx_description
1 polymer ?
#
loop_
_entity_poly.entity_id
_entity_poly.type
_entity_poly.pdbx_seq_one_letter_code
_entity_poly.pdbx_strand_id
1 'polypeptide(L)'
;MFISFFSFTKINSAQSNQINFAHIFSENGLSQNTVHSIIQDKKGFIWFATEDGLNKFDGYNFTVHKHNPQDTNSISDNLIWVRKIFFELYVGNPKLYYYFMEYNSIK
;
A
#
# COMPACT_ATOMS: atom_id res chain seq x y z
N MET A 1 -29.87 -63.06 13.89
CA MET A 1 -29.89 -61.81 13.09
C MET A 1 -28.91 -60.84 13.74
N PHE A 2 -27.68 -60.76 13.22
CA PHE A 2 -26.63 -59.89 13.77
C PHE A 2 -26.70 -58.54 13.06
N ILE A 3 -26.97 -57.47 13.79
CA ILE A 3 -27.00 -56.10 13.25
C ILE A 3 -25.61 -55.51 13.49
N SER A 4 -24.85 -55.31 12.42
CA SER A 4 -23.57 -54.60 12.47
C SER A 4 -23.80 -53.12 12.21
N PHE A 5 -23.36 -52.26 13.13
CA PHE A 5 -23.35 -50.80 12.96
C PHE A 5 -22.00 -50.38 12.37
N PHE A 6 -21.99 -50.00 11.09
CA PHE A 6 -20.85 -49.32 10.49
C PHE A 6 -20.85 -47.85 10.90
N SER A 7 -19.90 -47.46 11.76
CA SER A 7 -19.61 -46.03 11.99
C SER A 7 -18.70 -45.51 10.89
N PHE A 8 -19.24 -44.63 10.04
CA PHE A 8 -18.42 -43.82 9.14
C PHE A 8 -17.85 -42.64 9.93
N THR A 9 -16.55 -42.68 10.22
CA THR A 9 -15.83 -41.50 10.69
C THR A 9 -15.71 -40.52 9.52
N LYS A 10 -16.35 -39.35 9.65
CA LYS A 10 -16.08 -38.25 8.73
C LYS A 10 -14.62 -37.82 8.91
N ILE A 11 -13.82 -38.00 7.86
CA ILE A 11 -12.50 -37.39 7.79
C ILE A 11 -12.74 -35.89 7.66
N ASN A 12 -12.53 -35.15 8.75
CA ASN A 12 -12.53 -33.69 8.70
C ASN A 12 -11.23 -33.26 8.00
N SER A 13 -11.32 -32.93 6.72
CA SER A 13 -10.28 -32.17 6.04
C SER A 13 -10.24 -30.79 6.70
N ALA A 14 -9.11 -30.42 7.32
CA ALA A 14 -8.87 -29.03 7.69
C ALA A 14 -8.93 -28.20 6.40
N GLN A 15 -9.82 -27.21 6.35
CA GLN A 15 -9.94 -26.33 5.18
C GLN A 15 -8.60 -25.63 4.98
N SER A 16 -7.98 -25.77 3.79
CA SER A 16 -6.83 -24.93 3.48
C SER A 16 -7.34 -23.50 3.41
N ASN A 17 -6.74 -22.62 4.21
CA ASN A 17 -7.02 -21.20 4.09
C ASN A 17 -6.48 -20.74 2.73
N GLN A 18 -7.37 -20.66 1.75
CA GLN A 18 -7.04 -20.17 0.43
C GLN A 18 -6.83 -18.66 0.54
N ILE A 19 -5.56 -18.23 0.52
CA ILE A 19 -5.20 -16.82 0.55
C ILE A 19 -5.55 -16.23 -0.82
N ASN A 20 -6.49 -15.29 -0.83
CA ASN A 20 -6.83 -14.51 -2.03
C ASN A 20 -6.09 -13.18 -1.98
N PHE A 21 -5.48 -12.79 -3.10
CA PHE A 21 -4.81 -11.51 -3.24
C PHE A 21 -5.63 -10.60 -4.15
N ALA A 22 -5.81 -9.36 -3.74
CA ALA A 22 -6.27 -8.32 -4.64
C ALA A 22 -5.10 -7.87 -5.51
N HIS A 23 -5.35 -7.69 -6.80
CA HIS A 23 -4.36 -7.16 -7.73
C HIS A 23 -4.67 -5.70 -8.01
N ILE A 24 -3.66 -4.85 -7.89
CA ILE A 24 -3.75 -3.42 -8.18
C ILE A 24 -2.69 -3.13 -9.25
N PHE A 25 -3.13 -2.65 -10.40
CA PHE A 25 -2.29 -2.25 -11.53
C PHE A 25 -2.48 -0.77 -11.85
N SER A 26 -1.76 -0.28 -12.85
CA SER A 26 -1.91 1.08 -13.36
C SER A 26 -3.32 1.38 -13.87
N GLU A 27 -4.00 0.36 -14.40
CA GLU A 27 -5.42 0.41 -14.78
C GLU A 27 -6.35 0.70 -13.59
N ASN A 28 -5.88 0.45 -12.36
CA ASN A 28 -6.62 0.70 -11.13
C ASN A 28 -6.18 2.00 -10.43
N GLY A 29 -5.41 2.85 -11.11
CA GLY A 29 -5.03 4.19 -10.63
C GLY A 29 -3.60 4.32 -10.11
N LEU A 30 -2.82 3.24 -10.09
CA LEU A 30 -1.39 3.32 -9.82
C LEU A 30 -0.68 4.02 -10.99
N SER A 31 0.32 4.85 -10.72
CA SER A 31 1.01 5.58 -11.80
C SER A 31 1.87 4.67 -12.67
N GLN A 32 2.43 3.60 -12.10
CA GLN A 32 3.25 2.61 -12.81
C GLN A 32 3.32 1.29 -12.01
N ASN A 33 3.44 0.15 -12.71
CA ASN A 33 3.28 -1.19 -12.11
C ASN A 33 4.48 -1.69 -11.28
N THR A 34 5.68 -1.15 -11.50
CA THR A 34 6.88 -1.44 -10.72
C THR A 34 6.85 -0.64 -9.43
N VAL A 35 6.47 -1.30 -8.33
CA VAL A 35 6.50 -0.72 -6.99
C VAL A 35 7.83 -1.03 -6.31
N HIS A 36 8.60 -0.01 -5.97
CA HIS A 36 9.86 -0.14 -5.24
C HIS A 36 9.69 -0.19 -3.72
N SER A 37 8.63 0.42 -3.19
CA SER A 37 8.41 0.49 -1.74
C SER A 37 6.97 0.80 -1.40
N ILE A 38 6.55 0.29 -0.23
CA ILE A 38 5.21 0.49 0.33
C ILE A 38 5.36 0.87 1.80
N ILE A 39 4.66 1.92 2.24
CA ILE A 39 4.60 2.34 3.65
C ILE A 39 3.18 2.80 4.01
N GLN A 40 2.76 2.53 5.23
CA GLN A 40 1.55 3.12 5.79
C GLN A 40 1.90 4.31 6.70
N ASP A 41 1.22 5.44 6.55
CA ASP A 41 1.31 6.54 7.52
C ASP A 41 0.39 6.30 8.74
N LYS A 42 0.51 7.08 9.83
CA LYS A 42 -0.37 6.83 10.99
C LYS A 42 -1.81 7.35 10.80
N LYS A 43 -2.14 7.98 9.66
CA LYS A 43 -3.54 8.22 9.25
C LYS A 43 -4.19 6.96 8.68
N GLY A 44 -3.38 5.96 8.36
CA GLY A 44 -3.80 4.73 7.70
C GLY A 44 -3.66 4.75 6.18
N PHE A 45 -3.18 5.84 5.57
CA PHE A 45 -2.97 5.90 4.12
C PHE A 45 -1.77 5.04 3.71
N ILE A 46 -1.90 4.35 2.58
CA ILE A 46 -0.82 3.53 2.03
C ILE A 46 -0.14 4.28 0.90
N TRP A 47 1.18 4.38 0.97
CA TRP A 47 2.01 5.06 0.00
C TRP A 47 2.82 4.05 -0.78
N PHE A 48 2.76 4.13 -2.12
CA PHE A 48 3.47 3.28 -3.05
C PHE A 48 4.43 4.15 -3.87
N ALA A 49 5.73 3.88 -3.75
CA ALA A 49 6.72 4.47 -4.63
C ALA A 49 6.92 3.61 -5.85
N THR A 50 6.81 4.25 -7.01
CA THR A 50 6.95 3.60 -8.31
C THR A 50 8.08 4.24 -9.10
N GLU A 51 8.37 3.69 -10.28
CA GLU A 51 9.31 4.31 -11.22
C GLU A 51 8.79 5.64 -11.82
N ASP A 52 7.48 5.88 -11.75
CA ASP A 52 6.85 7.09 -12.30
C ASP A 52 5.91 7.78 -11.30
N GLY A 53 6.45 8.06 -10.10
CA GLY A 53 5.80 8.89 -9.09
C GLY A 53 5.46 8.18 -7.79
N LEU A 54 4.88 8.97 -6.87
CA LEU A 54 4.47 8.55 -5.54
C LEU A 54 2.94 8.48 -5.47
N ASN A 55 2.41 7.32 -5.12
CA ASN A 55 0.97 7.05 -5.11
C ASN A 55 0.47 6.94 -3.69
N LYS A 56 -0.55 7.72 -3.33
CA LYS A 56 -1.24 7.65 -2.04
C LYS A 56 -2.58 6.95 -2.22
N PHE A 57 -2.84 5.93 -1.42
CA PHE A 57 -4.08 5.17 -1.43
C PHE A 57 -4.87 5.41 -0.13
N ASP A 58 -6.15 5.74 -0.29
CA ASP A 58 -7.07 6.01 0.82
C ASP A 58 -7.95 4.81 1.23
N GLY A 59 -7.75 3.65 0.59
CA GLY A 59 -8.62 2.49 0.73
C GLY A 59 -9.61 2.32 -0.43
N TYR A 60 -9.83 3.38 -1.21
CA TYR A 60 -10.75 3.41 -2.33
C TYR A 60 -10.07 3.92 -3.61
N ASN A 61 -9.32 5.01 -3.51
CA ASN A 61 -8.77 5.76 -4.63
C ASN A 61 -7.27 6.02 -4.46
N PHE A 62 -6.60 6.18 -5.62
CA PHE A 62 -5.22 6.62 -5.70
C PHE A 62 -5.12 8.12 -6.01
N THR A 63 -4.24 8.81 -5.30
CA THR A 63 -3.75 10.15 -5.63
C THR A 63 -2.30 10.04 -6.08
N VAL A 64 -1.99 10.52 -7.28
CA VAL A 64 -0.65 10.43 -7.87
C VAL A 64 0.09 11.76 -7.71
N HIS A 65 1.27 11.70 -7.13
CA HIS A 65 2.21 12.81 -7.05
C HIS A 65 3.36 12.58 -8.03
N LYS A 66 3.55 13.53 -8.96
CA LYS A 66 4.64 13.52 -9.95
C LYS A 66 5.48 14.78 -9.81
N HIS A 67 6.73 14.69 -10.25
CA HIS A 67 7.63 15.82 -10.37
C HIS A 67 7.12 16.78 -11.44
N ASN A 68 7.05 18.05 -11.08
CA ASN A 68 6.76 19.13 -11.98
C ASN A 68 7.83 20.22 -11.80
N PRO A 69 8.76 20.40 -12.75
CA PRO A 69 9.81 21.41 -12.65
C PRO A 69 9.31 22.85 -12.45
N GLN A 70 8.04 23.12 -12.79
CA GLN A 70 7.41 24.44 -12.66
C GLN A 70 6.69 24.64 -11.32
N ASP A 71 6.51 23.58 -10.52
CA ASP A 71 5.90 23.63 -9.20
C ASP A 71 6.91 23.21 -8.15
N THR A 72 7.40 24.18 -7.37
CA THR A 72 8.36 23.96 -6.29
C THR A 72 7.79 23.15 -5.13
N ASN A 73 6.47 22.91 -5.09
CA ASN A 73 5.84 22.03 -4.10
C ASN A 73 5.68 20.60 -4.59
N SER A 74 6.01 20.30 -5.85
CA SER A 74 5.99 18.94 -6.40
C SER A 74 7.15 18.09 -5.83
N ILE A 75 7.06 16.77 -6.01
CA ILE A 75 8.16 15.87 -5.62
C ILE A 75 9.41 16.17 -6.42
N SER A 76 10.61 15.84 -5.92
CA SER A 76 11.86 16.28 -6.56
C SER A 76 12.20 15.53 -7.85
N ASP A 77 11.66 14.32 -8.04
CA ASP A 77 11.80 13.51 -9.26
C ASP A 77 10.80 12.33 -9.22
N ASN A 78 10.44 11.75 -10.38
CA ASN A 78 9.45 10.68 -10.50
C ASN A 78 9.98 9.30 -10.05
N LEU A 79 11.28 9.06 -10.17
CA LEU A 79 11.87 7.82 -9.70
C LEU A 79 12.02 7.87 -8.18
N ILE A 80 11.18 7.13 -7.48
CA ILE A 80 11.11 7.17 -6.01
C ILE A 80 11.55 5.83 -5.40
N TRP A 81 12.49 5.90 -4.45
CA TRP A 81 13.00 4.76 -3.68
C TRP A 81 12.68 4.92 -2.19
N VAL A 82 12.68 3.85 -1.40
CA VAL A 82 12.34 3.90 0.04
C VAL A 82 13.10 4.98 0.82
N ARG A 83 14.41 5.09 0.61
CA ARG A 83 15.26 6.11 1.27
C ARG A 83 14.85 7.53 0.86
N LYS A 84 14.43 7.71 -0.40
CA LYS A 84 13.95 8.98 -0.94
C LYS A 84 12.55 9.31 -0.44
N ILE A 85 11.64 8.34 -0.26
CA ILE A 85 10.33 8.57 0.39
C ILE A 85 10.55 9.06 1.81
N PHE A 86 11.35 8.35 2.60
CA PHE A 86 11.65 8.78 3.97
C PHE A 86 12.34 10.15 3.96
N PHE A 87 13.32 10.38 3.09
CA PHE A 87 14.01 11.67 3.02
C PHE A 87 13.11 12.82 2.51
N GLU A 88 12.30 12.64 1.47
CA GLU A 88 11.39 13.67 0.95
C GLU A 88 10.22 13.93 1.90
N LEU A 89 9.68 12.89 2.56
CA LEU A 89 8.76 13.07 3.67
C LEU A 89 9.41 13.89 4.78
N TYR A 90 10.71 13.75 5.05
CA TYR A 90 11.42 14.48 6.12
C TYR A 90 12.00 15.85 5.70
N VAL A 91 12.37 16.05 4.44
CA VAL A 91 13.21 17.17 3.96
C VAL A 91 12.58 17.91 2.77
N GLY A 92 11.73 17.27 1.97
CA GLY A 92 11.39 17.73 0.62
C GLY A 92 10.07 18.52 0.48
N ASN A 93 9.12 18.37 1.40
CA ASN A 93 7.89 19.16 1.36
C ASN A 93 7.32 19.32 2.78
N PRO A 94 7.44 20.53 3.40
CA PRO A 94 7.00 20.75 4.76
C PRO A 94 5.54 20.37 4.98
N LYS A 95 4.65 20.59 3.99
CA LYS A 95 3.24 20.19 4.12
C LYS A 95 3.06 18.68 4.20
N LEU A 96 3.75 17.89 3.38
CA LEU A 96 3.69 16.42 3.45
C LEU A 96 4.31 15.89 4.75
N TYR A 97 5.40 16.51 5.22
CA TYR A 97 5.99 16.25 6.53
C TYR A 97 5.05 16.57 7.69
N TYR A 98 4.45 17.78 7.71
CA TYR A 98 3.51 18.20 8.76
C TYR A 98 2.24 17.34 8.74
N TYR A 99 1.72 16.97 7.57
CA TYR A 99 0.62 16.01 7.47
C TYR A 99 0.99 14.66 8.09
N PHE A 100 2.20 14.15 7.81
CA PHE A 100 2.70 12.91 8.39
C PHE A 100 2.91 13.06 9.90
N MET A 101 3.63 14.08 10.37
CA MET A 101 3.97 14.31 11.78
C MET A 101 2.78 14.67 12.67
N GLU A 102 1.87 15.55 12.23
CA GLU A 102 0.68 15.99 12.99
C GLU A 102 -0.24 14.80 13.27
N TYR A 103 -0.56 13.99 12.27
CA TYR A 103 -1.35 12.79 12.49
C TYR A 103 -0.61 11.70 13.23
N ASN A 104 0.72 11.75 13.20
CA ASN A 104 1.56 10.79 13.89
C ASN A 104 1.81 11.18 15.36
N SER A 105 1.39 12.37 15.78
CA SER A 105 1.68 12.97 17.08
C SER A 105 0.51 12.89 18.06
N ILE A 106 -0.68 12.47 17.62
CA ILE A 106 -1.82 12.23 18.51
C ILE A 106 -1.69 10.82 19.06
N LYS A 107 -1.21 10.73 20.30
CA LYS A 107 -1.54 9.62 21.20
C LYS A 107 -3.01 9.72 21.61
#